data_AF-A0A5C7K8R8-F1
#
_entry.id   AF-A0A5C7K8R8-F1
#
_cell.length_a   1.000
_cell.length_b   1.000
_cell.length_c   1.000
_cell.angle_alpha   90.00
_cell.angle_beta   90.00
_cell.angle_gamma   90.00
#
_symmetry.space_group_name_H-M   'P 1'
#
loop_
_entity.id
_entity.type
_entity.pdbx_description
1 polymer ?
#
loop_
_entity_poly.entity_id
_entity_poly.type
_entity_poly.pdbx_seq_one_letter_code
_entity_poly.pdbx_strand_id
1 'polypeptide(L)'
;MTTAAARLDLRLSPVDKARISRAADLRGVPLSAFVRDAVLREAESVMAADMTITLSPEEARRFLAALDKPFKPDAKLKKAMERGLTLAVRTADANALQVADPTAHGTGSLAARLRGRASTRMSTDDIMKLTRSA
;
A
#
# COMPACT_ATOMS: atom_id res chain seq x y z
N MET A 1 -12.16 -9.54 12.01
CA MET A 1 -11.30 -10.35 11.13
C MET A 1 -10.08 -10.76 11.93
N THR A 2 -9.85 -12.06 12.12
CA THR A 2 -8.60 -12.55 12.71
C THR A 2 -7.48 -12.29 11.71
N THR A 3 -6.64 -11.29 11.98
CA THR A 3 -5.43 -11.01 11.20
C THR A 3 -4.56 -12.25 11.25
N ALA A 4 -4.51 -13.00 10.14
CA ALA A 4 -3.64 -14.16 10.05
C ALA A 4 -2.19 -13.67 10.09
N ALA A 5 -1.42 -14.12 11.07
CA ALA A 5 0.01 -13.82 11.13
C ALA A 5 0.72 -14.45 9.91
N ALA A 6 1.41 -13.64 9.12
CA ALA A 6 2.26 -14.11 8.03
C ALA A 6 3.61 -14.60 8.59
N ARG A 7 4.09 -15.75 8.11
CA ARG A 7 5.36 -16.35 8.54
C ARG A 7 6.48 -15.93 7.62
N LEU A 8 7.66 -15.70 8.20
CA LEU A 8 8.90 -15.46 7.47
C LEU A 8 9.92 -16.53 7.89
N ASP A 9 10.22 -17.47 6.99
CA ASP A 9 11.15 -18.56 7.25
C ASP A 9 12.54 -18.22 6.71
N LEU A 10 13.57 -18.23 7.57
CA LEU A 10 14.97 -17.99 7.20
C LEU A 10 15.82 -19.22 7.48
N ARG A 11 16.65 -19.59 6.50
CA ARG A 11 17.74 -20.55 6.68
C ARG A 11 19.01 -19.80 7.04
N LEU A 12 19.61 -20.15 8.17
CA LEU A 12 20.84 -19.56 8.67
C LEU A 12 21.90 -20.63 8.86
N SER A 13 23.17 -20.26 8.64
CA SER A 13 24.26 -21.11 9.09
C SER A 13 24.26 -21.18 10.63
N PRO A 14 24.83 -22.24 11.23
CA PRO A 14 24.96 -22.33 12.69
C PRO A 14 25.72 -21.14 13.29
N VAL A 15 26.74 -20.65 12.57
CA VAL A 15 27.56 -19.50 12.98
C VAL A 15 26.75 -18.21 13.02
N ASP A 16 25.94 -17.96 11.98
CA ASP A 16 25.11 -16.75 11.92
C ASP A 16 24.01 -16.79 12.99
N LYS A 17 23.36 -17.95 13.17
CA LYS A 17 22.36 -18.12 14.23
C LYS A 17 22.97 -17.84 15.61
N ALA A 18 24.16 -18.37 15.91
CA ALA A 18 24.83 -18.13 17.19
C ALA A 18 25.15 -16.64 17.41
N ARG A 19 25.62 -15.93 16.37
CA ARG A 19 25.90 -14.49 16.43
C ARG A 19 24.64 -13.67 16.70
N ILE A 20 23.55 -13.98 15.99
CA ILE A 20 22.28 -13.27 16.15
C ILE A 20 21.67 -13.56 17.52
N SER A 21 21.69 -14.81 17.98
CA SER A 21 21.26 -15.17 19.34
C SER A 21 22.01 -14.37 20.40
N ARG A 22 23.34 -14.33 20.30
CA ARG A 22 24.15 -13.55 21.24
C ARG A 22 23.78 -12.06 21.23
N ALA A 23 23.50 -11.49 20.06
CA ALA A 23 23.08 -10.09 19.96
C ALA A 23 21.71 -9.84 20.60
N ALA A 24 20.77 -10.77 20.45
CA ALA A 24 19.47 -10.72 21.11
C ALA A 24 19.60 -10.83 22.64
N ASP A 25 20.45 -11.76 23.12
CA ASP A 25 20.74 -11.95 24.55
C ASP A 25 21.34 -10.68 25.16
N LEU A 26 22.31 -10.05 24.48
CA LEU A 26 22.91 -8.78 24.91
C LEU A 26 21.91 -7.62 24.97
N ARG A 27 20.88 -7.66 24.13
CA ARG A 27 19.77 -6.69 24.14
C ARG A 27 18.67 -7.04 25.14
N GLY A 28 18.71 -8.24 25.74
CA GLY A 28 17.68 -8.72 26.67
C GLY A 28 16.33 -8.98 26.02
N VAL A 29 16.31 -9.30 24.72
CA VAL A 29 15.06 -9.52 23.96
C VAL A 29 15.05 -10.92 23.33
N PRO A 30 13.86 -11.50 23.08
CA PRO A 30 13.76 -12.76 22.35
C PRO A 30 14.37 -12.67 20.94
N LEU A 31 15.02 -13.75 20.49
CA LEU A 31 15.65 -13.84 19.17
C LEU A 31 14.70 -13.41 18.02
N SER A 32 13.44 -13.86 18.06
CA SER A 32 12.45 -13.51 17.03
C SER A 32 12.12 -12.03 17.00
N ALA A 33 12.02 -11.38 18.16
CA ALA A 33 11.80 -9.94 18.27
C ALA A 33 13.01 -9.17 17.75
N PHE A 34 14.22 -9.57 18.16
CA PHE A 34 15.46 -8.97 17.67
C PHE A 34 15.57 -9.00 16.14
N VAL A 35 15.30 -10.16 15.53
CA VAL A 35 15.36 -10.33 14.07
C VAL A 35 14.30 -9.48 13.39
N ARG A 36 13.06 -9.50 13.89
CA ARG A 36 11.97 -8.68 13.33
C ARG A 36 12.32 -7.20 13.35
N ASP A 37 12.80 -6.68 14.48
CA ASP A 37 13.11 -5.27 14.64
C ASP A 37 14.35 -4.85 13.82
N ALA A 38 15.32 -5.75 13.64
CA ALA A 38 16.44 -5.52 12.75
C ALA A 38 16.00 -5.43 11.28
N VAL A 39 15.18 -6.39 10.82
CA VAL A 39 14.68 -6.42 9.44
C VAL A 39 13.79 -5.22 9.14
N LEU A 40 12.91 -4.81 10.06
CA LEU A 40 12.05 -3.65 9.85
C LEU A 40 12.84 -2.34 9.77
N ARG A 41 13.88 -2.18 10.60
CA ARG A 41 14.75 -0.99 10.51
C ARG A 41 15.50 -0.93 9.18
N GLU A 42 16.00 -2.06 8.70
CA GLU A 42 16.68 -2.13 7.40
C GLU A 42 15.70 -1.82 6.27
N ALA A 43 14.51 -2.41 6.29
CA ALA A 43 13.47 -2.15 5.30
C ALA A 43 13.10 -0.65 5.25
N GLU A 44 12.92 -0.02 6.40
CA GLU A 44 12.65 1.42 6.47
C GLU A 44 13.80 2.25 5.91
N SER A 45 15.04 1.88 6.23
CA SER A 45 16.23 2.56 5.69
C SER A 45 16.31 2.46 4.16
N VAL A 46 16.01 1.30 3.59
CA VAL A 46 16.00 1.09 2.14
C VAL A 46 14.89 1.91 1.48
N MET A 47 13.68 1.90 2.04
CA MET A 47 12.57 2.71 1.51
C MET A 47 12.88 4.21 1.60
N ALA A 48 13.43 4.67 2.71
CA ALA A 48 13.80 6.07 2.89
C ALA A 48 14.89 6.50 1.90
N ALA A 49 15.89 5.64 1.65
CA ALA A 49 16.95 5.93 0.70
C ALA A 49 16.43 6.02 -0.75
N ASP A 50 15.49 5.16 -1.13
CA ASP A 50 14.87 5.19 -2.46
C ASP A 50 14.00 6.45 -2.66
N MET A 51 13.31 6.89 -1.60
CA MET A 51 12.42 8.06 -1.64
C MET A 51 13.13 9.41 -1.49
N THR A 52 14.44 9.43 -1.20
CA THR A 52 15.17 10.66 -0.91
C THR A 52 16.18 10.98 -2.02
N ILE A 53 15.98 12.13 -2.68
CA ILE A 53 16.99 12.69 -3.59
C ILE A 53 17.92 13.57 -2.77
N THR A 54 19.17 13.13 -2.60
CA THR A 54 20.21 13.93 -1.97
C THR A 54 20.87 14.83 -3.00
N LEU A 55 20.77 16.15 -2.82
CA LEU A 55 21.38 17.16 -3.70
C LEU A 55 22.65 17.71 -3.06
N SER A 56 23.69 17.93 -3.86
CA SER A 56 24.83 18.76 -3.46
C SER A 56 24.38 20.20 -3.18
N PRO A 57 25.16 21.02 -2.45
CA PRO A 57 24.79 22.41 -2.18
C PRO A 57 24.54 23.23 -3.47
N GLU A 58 25.27 22.96 -4.54
CA GLU A 58 25.10 23.64 -5.83
C GLU A 58 23.83 23.18 -6.55
N GLU A 59 23.51 21.89 -6.50
CA GLU A 59 22.26 21.35 -7.05
C GLU A 59 21.04 21.84 -6.28
N ALA A 60 21.12 21.91 -4.94
CA ALA A 60 20.07 22.47 -4.10
C ALA A 60 19.81 23.94 -4.45
N ARG A 61 20.86 24.77 -4.61
CA ARG A 61 20.72 26.16 -5.06
C ARG A 61 20.07 26.26 -6.44
N ARG A 62 20.51 25.43 -7.40
CA ARG A 62 19.92 25.39 -8.76
C ARG A 62 18.46 24.96 -8.73
N PHE A 63 18.14 23.96 -7.92
CA PHE A 63 16.78 23.45 -7.75
C PHE A 63 15.86 24.52 -7.14
N LEU A 64 16.26 25.15 -6.04
CA LEU A 64 15.49 26.23 -5.41
C LEU A 64 15.30 27.42 -6.38
N ALA A 65 16.36 27.85 -7.06
CA ALA A 65 16.26 28.92 -8.07
C ALA A 65 15.39 28.53 -9.28
N ALA A 66 15.19 27.23 -9.55
CA ALA A 66 14.25 26.76 -10.57
C ALA A 66 12.81 26.78 -10.07
N LEU A 67 12.56 26.48 -8.79
CA LEU A 67 11.22 26.56 -8.18
C LEU A 67 10.68 27.99 -8.14
N ASP A 68 11.55 28.99 -7.96
CA ASP A 68 11.15 30.40 -7.96
C ASP A 68 10.79 30.96 -9.35
N LYS A 69 11.15 30.23 -10.43
CA LYS A 69 10.88 30.67 -11.80
C LYS A 69 9.47 30.27 -12.23
N PRO A 70 8.76 31.13 -12.98
CA PRO A 70 7.46 30.76 -13.53
C PRO A 70 7.61 29.58 -14.49
N PHE A 71 6.72 28.60 -14.37
CA PHE A 71 6.68 27.44 -15.25
C PHE A 71 6.40 27.87 -16.70
N LYS A 72 7.40 27.71 -17.58
CA LYS A 72 7.29 28.02 -19.01
C LYS A 72 7.69 26.78 -19.83
N PRO A 73 6.74 25.86 -20.09
CA PRO A 73 7.04 24.64 -20.82
C PRO A 73 7.33 24.94 -22.29
N ASP A 74 8.31 24.24 -22.84
CA ASP A 74 8.61 24.31 -24.27
C ASP A 74 7.53 23.60 -25.12
N ALA A 75 7.60 23.75 -26.44
CA ALA A 75 6.61 23.17 -27.35
C ALA A 75 6.56 21.63 -27.29
N LYS A 76 7.68 20.97 -26.95
CA LYS A 76 7.76 19.50 -26.85
C LYS A 76 7.09 19.01 -25.57
N LEU A 77 7.32 19.70 -24.46
CA LEU A 77 6.74 19.41 -23.15
C LEU A 77 5.23 19.70 -23.15
N LYS A 78 4.77 20.80 -23.77
CA LYS A 78 3.33 21.07 -23.94
C LYS A 78 2.61 19.92 -24.65
N LYS A 79 3.14 19.48 -25.80
CA LYS A 79 2.58 18.33 -26.54
C LYS A 79 2.61 17.03 -25.73
N ALA A 80 3.64 16.81 -24.90
CA ALA A 80 3.71 15.63 -24.04
C ALA A 80 2.65 15.68 -22.91
N MET A 81 2.46 16.83 -22.29
CA MET A 81 1.44 17.05 -21.26
C MET A 81 0.02 16.85 -21.81
N GLU A 82 -0.28 17.39 -22.99
CA GLU A 82 -1.57 17.22 -23.68
C GLU A 82 -1.88 15.74 -23.95
N ARG A 83 -0.89 14.97 -24.41
CA ARG A 83 -1.03 13.51 -24.60
C ARG A 83 -1.26 12.78 -23.27
N GLY A 84 -0.53 13.15 -22.22
CA GLY A 84 -0.70 12.56 -20.89
C GLY A 84 -2.09 12.83 -20.30
N LEU A 85 -2.61 14.06 -20.44
CA LEU A 85 -3.95 14.42 -20.01
C LEU A 85 -5.02 13.62 -20.77
N THR A 86 -4.85 13.45 -22.07
CA THR A 86 -5.75 12.63 -22.91
C THR A 86 -5.75 11.17 -22.47
N LEU A 87 -4.59 10.62 -22.07
CA LEU A 87 -4.49 9.26 -21.58
C LEU A 87 -5.15 9.10 -20.20
N ALA A 88 -4.98 10.07 -19.30
CA ALA A 88 -5.60 10.07 -17.98
C ALA A 88 -7.13 10.09 -18.04
N VAL A 89 -7.70 10.89 -18.95
CA VAL A 89 -9.15 10.92 -19.22
C VAL A 89 -9.63 9.59 -19.78
N ARG A 90 -8.89 9.00 -20.72
CA ARG A 90 -9.22 7.67 -21.27
C ARG A 90 -9.15 6.54 -20.26
N THR A 91 -8.23 6.59 -19.30
CA THR A 91 -8.20 5.60 -18.20
C THR A 91 -9.34 5.79 -17.21
N ALA A 92 -9.80 7.03 -16.99
CA ALA A 92 -10.99 7.29 -16.19
C ALA A 92 -12.26 6.78 -16.88
N ASP A 93 -12.37 6.97 -18.20
CA ASP A 93 -13.49 6.47 -19.01
C ASP A 93 -13.43 4.94 -19.21
N ALA A 94 -12.24 4.34 -19.34
CA ALA A 94 -12.07 2.89 -19.45
C ALA A 94 -12.40 2.14 -18.14
N ASN A 95 -12.26 2.82 -16.99
CA ASN A 95 -12.71 2.28 -15.70
C ASN A 95 -14.21 2.55 -15.43
N ALA A 96 -14.92 3.21 -16.36
CA ALA A 96 -16.37 3.44 -16.27
C ALA A 96 -17.22 2.25 -16.74
N LEU A 97 -16.60 1.13 -17.19
CA LEU A 97 -17.29 -0.11 -17.53
C LEU A 97 -17.12 -1.21 -16.45
N GLN A 98 -17.30 -0.86 -15.17
CA GLN A 98 -17.80 -1.83 -14.18
C GLN A 98 -18.41 -1.17 -12.93
N VAL A 99 -19.16 -0.07 -13.09
CA VAL A 99 -20.15 0.30 -12.07
C VAL A 99 -21.41 -0.48 -12.44
N ALA A 100 -21.69 -1.55 -11.68
CA ALA A 100 -22.97 -2.23 -11.77
C ALA A 100 -24.09 -1.19 -11.57
N ASP A 101 -25.08 -1.21 -12.46
CA ASP A 101 -26.26 -0.35 -12.42
C ASP A 101 -26.91 -0.42 -11.02
N PRO A 102 -26.95 0.68 -10.24
CA PRO A 102 -27.41 0.64 -8.85
C PRO A 102 -28.93 0.46 -8.71
N THR A 103 -29.69 0.40 -9.81
CA THR A 103 -31.16 0.38 -9.79
C THR A 103 -31.79 -1.00 -9.96
N ALA A 104 -30.99 -2.07 -10.09
CA ALA A 104 -31.52 -3.42 -10.30
C ALA A 104 -31.51 -4.32 -9.07
N HIS A 105 -31.80 -3.84 -7.85
CA HIS A 105 -32.07 -4.73 -6.72
C HIS A 105 -33.30 -4.29 -5.90
N GLY A 106 -34.26 -5.22 -5.82
CA GLY A 106 -35.59 -5.04 -5.26
C GLY A 106 -35.63 -4.39 -3.87
N THR A 107 -36.72 -3.64 -3.69
CA THR A 107 -37.17 -2.89 -2.52
C THR A 107 -37.33 -3.77 -1.28
N GLY A 108 -36.21 -4.09 -0.64
CA GLY A 108 -36.18 -4.69 0.69
C GLY A 108 -34.98 -4.15 1.45
N SER A 109 -35.24 -3.37 2.51
CA SER A 109 -34.20 -2.92 3.44
C SER A 109 -33.32 -4.10 3.87
N LEU A 110 -32.00 -3.89 3.90
CA LEU A 110 -31.01 -4.85 4.38
C LEU A 110 -31.42 -5.47 5.74
N ALA A 111 -32.02 -4.68 6.62
CA ALA A 111 -32.52 -5.13 7.91
C ALA A 111 -33.64 -6.18 7.81
N ALA A 112 -34.49 -6.11 6.78
CA ALA A 112 -35.53 -7.12 6.53
C ALA A 112 -34.94 -8.43 6.01
N ARG A 113 -33.83 -8.36 5.26
CA ARG A 113 -33.15 -9.51 4.65
C ARG A 113 -32.28 -10.30 5.64
N LEU A 114 -31.82 -9.64 6.71
CA LEU A 114 -30.97 -10.24 7.74
C LEU A 114 -31.74 -10.88 8.90
N ARG A 115 -33.05 -10.64 9.02
CA ARG A 115 -33.89 -11.18 10.12
C ARG A 115 -33.86 -12.71 10.13
N GLY A 116 -33.43 -13.29 11.26
CA GLY A 116 -33.40 -14.75 11.49
C GLY A 116 -32.25 -15.51 10.80
N ARG A 117 -31.40 -14.83 10.02
CA ARG A 117 -30.27 -15.44 9.30
C ARG A 117 -28.90 -14.88 9.69
N ALA A 118 -28.86 -13.65 10.22
CA ALA A 118 -27.64 -13.07 10.75
C ALA A 118 -27.38 -13.54 12.19
N SER A 119 -26.21 -14.11 12.46
CA SER A 119 -25.71 -14.37 13.81
C SER A 119 -24.50 -13.49 14.11
N THR A 120 -24.20 -13.28 15.39
CA THR A 120 -23.16 -12.37 15.90
C THR A 120 -21.71 -12.77 15.52
N ARG A 121 -21.50 -13.88 14.80
CA ARG A 121 -20.18 -14.38 14.36
C ARG A 121 -19.94 -14.38 12.84
N MET A 122 -20.84 -13.81 12.03
CA MET A 122 -20.67 -13.86 10.57
C MET A 122 -19.59 -12.91 10.06
N SER A 123 -18.82 -13.36 9.07
CA SER A 123 -17.81 -12.55 8.39
C SER A 123 -18.47 -11.57 7.41
N THR A 124 -17.79 -10.47 7.09
CA THR A 124 -18.21 -9.51 6.06
C THR A 124 -18.46 -10.19 4.71
N ASP A 125 -17.65 -11.20 4.36
CA ASP A 125 -17.85 -11.99 3.14
C ASP A 125 -19.12 -12.84 3.15
N ASP A 126 -19.52 -13.36 4.31
CA ASP A 126 -20.74 -14.18 4.44
C ASP A 126 -22.00 -13.30 4.32
N ILE A 127 -21.92 -12.07 4.85
CA ILE A 127 -22.96 -11.04 4.69
C ILE A 127 -23.10 -10.67 3.21
N MET A 128 -21.97 -10.46 2.52
CA MET A 128 -21.96 -10.07 1.10
C MET A 128 -22.44 -11.20 0.17
N LYS A 129 -22.19 -12.47 0.51
CA LYS A 129 -22.75 -13.63 -0.23
C LYS A 129 -24.25 -13.75 -0.06
N LEU A 130 -24.79 -13.49 1.14
CA LEU A 130 -26.24 -13.49 1.38
C LEU A 130 -26.98 -12.37 0.64
N THR A 131 -26.32 -11.26 0.34
CA THR A 131 -26.93 -10.12 -0.37
C THR A 131 -26.83 -10.21 -1.89
N ARG A 132 -25.96 -11.08 -2.42
CA ARG A 132 -25.70 -11.20 -3.88
C ARG A 132 -26.52 -12.31 -4.55
N SER A 133 -27.06 -13.26 -3.78
CA SER A 133 -27.79 -14.41 -4.30
C SER A 133 -29.30 -14.30 -4.03
N ALA A 134 -29.98 -13.37 -4.71
CA ALA A 134 -31.42 -13.36 -5.07
C ALA A 134 -31.83 -12.01 -5.68
#